data_AF-A0A3M4LW22-F1
#
_entry.id   AF-A0A3M4LW22-F1
#
_cell.length_a   1.000
_cell.length_b   1.000
_cell.length_c   1.000
_cell.angle_alpha   90.00
_cell.angle_beta   90.00
_cell.angle_gamma   90.00
#
_symmetry.space_group_name_H-M   'P 1'
#
loop_
_entity.id
_entity.type
_entity.pdbx_description
1 polymer ?
#
loop_
_entity_poly.entity_id
_entity_poly.type
_entity_poly.pdbx_seq_one_letter_code
_entity_poly.pdbx_strand_id
1 'polypeptide(L)'
;MRIGNTHNPLSGYTPEHNQQATAGAAEASSSTSSAPTQSARSQLASGTKQGASGVQGTAAVANEKLKKTDLSAGDILILIDQPDNTALTHKIIKIGQRLPSLSLLRDNKGDPALVHAVMWSKTQKNPGKVEAKGQGESEIVEMRGGAQLSSSSGPVQKGLYKVYSPKDKNLGDWAAQIGQVWSEDKTIPYSKLKCVLSVVRNSNFKSGAKDASDKYGAQAFENTPRIQGAFCSHFVLAAYQAAAKRTGTPLTGALKTDAEATSVRTLEHFLKKDEQGFDFKGYLKIEPEDVLYK
;
A
#
# COMPACT_ATOMS: atom_id res chain seq x y z
N MET A 1 -39.69 -36.41 27.95
CA MET A 1 -40.62 -36.01 26.86
C MET A 1 -39.98 -36.39 25.53
N ARG A 2 -40.75 -36.58 24.46
CA ARG A 2 -40.33 -37.27 23.22
C ARG A 2 -40.39 -36.31 22.02
N ILE A 3 -39.60 -36.60 20.97
CA ILE A 3 -39.71 -36.06 19.59
C ILE A 3 -39.12 -34.63 19.42
N GLY A 4 -38.34 -34.32 18.37
CA GLY A 4 -37.95 -35.19 17.26
C GLY A 4 -36.82 -34.68 16.37
N ASN A 5 -36.30 -35.61 15.57
CA ASN A 5 -35.31 -35.44 14.50
C ASN A 5 -35.99 -35.16 13.15
N THR A 6 -35.17 -34.92 12.10
CA THR A 6 -35.40 -34.96 10.63
C THR A 6 -35.31 -33.57 9.94
N HIS A 7 -34.19 -33.30 9.26
CA HIS A 7 -33.85 -33.58 7.84
C HIS A 7 -34.52 -32.63 6.82
N ASN A 8 -33.72 -31.80 6.13
CA ASN A 8 -33.16 -32.21 4.84
C ASN A 8 -32.10 -31.23 4.28
N PRO A 9 -30.98 -31.73 3.71
CA PRO A 9 -30.13 -30.95 2.81
C PRO A 9 -30.68 -31.02 1.36
N LEU A 10 -30.56 -29.93 0.61
CA LEU A 10 -30.79 -29.96 -0.84
C LEU A 10 -29.52 -30.45 -1.55
N SER A 11 -29.64 -31.58 -2.22
CA SER A 11 -28.61 -32.19 -3.08
C SER A 11 -29.03 -32.08 -4.54
N GLY A 12 -28.05 -32.00 -5.44
CA GLY A 12 -28.22 -32.38 -6.85
C GLY A 12 -28.30 -31.22 -7.84
N TYR A 13 -27.15 -30.89 -8.43
CA TYR A 13 -26.95 -31.16 -9.87
C TYR A 13 -25.45 -31.44 -10.11
N THR A 14 -25.17 -32.51 -10.84
CA THR A 14 -23.83 -33.02 -11.19
C THR A 14 -23.61 -32.95 -12.71
N PRO A 15 -22.40 -33.18 -13.25
CA PRO A 15 -21.89 -32.39 -14.37
C PRO A 15 -22.23 -32.97 -15.75
N GLU A 16 -22.14 -32.11 -16.77
CA GLU A 16 -21.79 -32.56 -18.13
C GLU A 16 -20.33 -32.24 -18.43
N HIS A 17 -19.66 -33.23 -19.01
CA HIS A 17 -18.29 -33.20 -19.46
C HIS A 17 -18.32 -33.59 -20.92
N ASN A 18 -17.83 -32.73 -21.83
CA ASN A 18 -17.51 -33.19 -23.17
C ASN A 18 -16.17 -32.59 -23.64
N GLN A 19 -15.50 -33.31 -24.53
CA GLN A 19 -14.06 -33.20 -24.79
C GLN A 19 -13.76 -32.80 -26.26
N GLN A 20 -12.47 -32.84 -26.59
CA GLN A 20 -11.83 -32.70 -27.92
C GLN A 20 -11.65 -31.25 -28.38
N ALA A 21 -10.44 -30.66 -28.50
CA ALA A 21 -9.06 -31.11 -28.83
C ALA A 21 -8.72 -31.10 -30.33
N THR A 22 -7.77 -30.23 -30.69
CA THR A 22 -6.79 -30.22 -31.82
C THR A 22 -6.12 -28.82 -31.83
N ALA A 23 -4.96 -28.54 -32.44
CA ALA A 23 -3.70 -29.27 -32.66
C ALA A 23 -2.68 -28.27 -33.26
N GLY A 24 -1.37 -28.56 -33.19
CA GLY A 24 -0.30 -27.80 -33.88
C GLY A 24 0.28 -26.63 -33.07
N ALA A 25 1.58 -26.58 -32.72
CA ALA A 25 2.79 -26.61 -33.56
C ALA A 25 2.87 -25.34 -34.45
N ALA A 26 3.69 -24.34 -34.09
CA ALA A 26 5.16 -24.28 -34.24
C ALA A 26 5.58 -23.72 -35.61
N GLU A 27 6.30 -22.60 -35.62
CA GLU A 27 7.64 -22.49 -36.23
C GLU A 27 8.25 -21.10 -36.00
N ALA A 28 9.58 -21.03 -36.02
CA ALA A 28 10.35 -19.80 -36.06
C ALA A 28 10.99 -19.67 -37.44
N SER A 29 11.27 -18.45 -37.90
CA SER A 29 12.53 -18.16 -38.61
C SER A 29 12.77 -16.67 -38.88
N SER A 30 14.04 -16.36 -39.08
CA SER A 30 14.66 -15.05 -39.28
C SER A 30 15.03 -14.78 -40.74
N SER A 31 15.16 -13.50 -41.12
CA SER A 31 16.16 -12.90 -42.06
C SER A 31 15.64 -11.51 -42.49
N THR A 32 16.29 -10.37 -42.20
CA THR A 32 17.57 -9.77 -42.63
C THR A 32 17.61 -9.21 -44.06
N SER A 33 18.25 -8.02 -44.19
CA SER A 33 18.65 -7.29 -45.42
C SER A 33 17.53 -6.56 -46.19
N SER A 34 17.75 -5.39 -46.81
CA SER A 34 18.87 -4.42 -46.75
C SER A 34 18.43 -3.05 -47.31
N ALA A 35 19.09 -1.96 -46.88
CA ALA A 35 19.01 -0.65 -47.53
C ALA A 35 19.97 -0.59 -48.75
N PRO A 36 19.77 0.34 -49.70
CA PRO A 36 20.48 1.64 -49.65
C PRO A 36 19.57 2.81 -50.14
N THR A 37 19.95 4.10 -50.30
CA THR A 37 21.25 4.79 -50.46
C THR A 37 21.07 6.32 -50.26
N GLN A 38 22.06 7.04 -49.67
CA GLN A 38 22.52 8.45 -49.95
C GLN A 38 21.47 9.62 -50.02
N SER A 39 21.71 10.92 -49.77
CA SER A 39 22.83 11.82 -49.37
C SER A 39 22.19 13.17 -48.89
N ALA A 40 22.82 14.26 -48.43
CA ALA A 40 24.20 14.67 -48.08
C ALA A 40 24.12 15.78 -46.99
N ARG A 41 24.90 15.75 -45.91
CA ARG A 41 26.12 16.57 -45.64
C ARG A 41 26.02 18.10 -45.83
N SER A 42 26.02 18.85 -44.70
CA SER A 42 26.87 20.02 -44.32
C SER A 42 26.08 20.97 -43.38
N GLN A 43 26.63 21.74 -42.42
CA GLN A 43 28.03 22.15 -42.15
C GLN A 43 28.24 22.54 -40.65
N LEU A 44 29.50 22.72 -40.21
CA LEU A 44 29.92 23.11 -38.85
C LEU A 44 30.00 24.64 -38.64
N ALA A 45 29.78 25.10 -37.39
CA ALA A 45 30.64 26.05 -36.61
C ALA A 45 30.02 26.25 -35.20
N SER A 46 30.56 25.78 -34.08
CA SER A 46 31.81 26.13 -33.36
C SER A 46 31.85 27.55 -32.78
N GLY A 47 31.60 27.69 -31.47
CA GLY A 47 31.74 28.95 -30.71
C GLY A 47 31.66 28.69 -29.20
N THR A 48 32.80 28.68 -28.52
CA THR A 48 32.95 28.15 -27.15
C THR A 48 33.10 29.26 -26.10
N LYS A 49 32.35 29.21 -24.98
CA LYS A 49 32.90 29.10 -23.60
C LYS A 49 31.86 29.30 -22.47
N GLN A 50 31.80 28.28 -21.61
CA GLN A 50 31.73 28.30 -20.13
C GLN A 50 30.66 29.17 -19.42
N GLY A 51 29.93 28.56 -18.47
CA GLY A 51 29.44 29.40 -17.36
C GLY A 51 28.46 28.86 -16.32
N ALA A 52 27.77 27.73 -16.49
CA ALA A 52 26.93 27.19 -15.41
C ALA A 52 26.67 25.69 -15.56
N SER A 53 27.24 24.87 -14.66
CA SER A 53 26.79 23.49 -14.46
C SER A 53 25.49 23.50 -13.66
N GLY A 54 24.40 23.84 -14.33
CA GLY A 54 23.05 23.74 -13.79
C GLY A 54 22.69 22.27 -13.63
N VAL A 55 22.80 21.75 -12.40
CA VAL A 55 22.36 20.40 -12.04
C VAL A 55 20.92 20.21 -12.53
N GLN A 56 20.69 19.24 -13.42
CA GLN A 56 19.36 18.73 -13.76
C GLN A 56 18.78 17.97 -12.55
N GLY A 57 18.43 18.73 -11.52
CA GLY A 57 17.85 18.26 -10.28
C GLY A 57 16.35 18.46 -10.31
N THR A 58 15.63 17.34 -10.27
CA THR A 58 14.17 17.25 -10.05
C THR A 58 13.30 18.13 -10.95
N ALA A 59 12.67 17.50 -11.95
CA ALA A 59 11.48 18.06 -12.57
C ALA A 59 10.50 18.54 -11.48
N ALA A 60 9.97 19.76 -11.63
CA ALA A 60 9.04 20.34 -10.68
C ALA A 60 7.74 19.53 -10.67
N VAL A 61 7.64 18.58 -9.73
CA VAL A 61 6.38 17.88 -9.45
C VAL A 61 5.37 18.93 -8.99
N ALA A 62 4.18 18.94 -9.60
CA ALA A 62 3.11 19.84 -9.21
C ALA A 62 2.81 19.64 -7.71
N ASN A 63 3.18 20.63 -6.90
CA ASN A 63 3.00 20.63 -5.46
C ASN A 63 1.55 21.01 -5.11
N GLU A 64 0.61 20.16 -5.53
CA GLU A 64 -0.77 20.28 -5.07
C GLU A 64 -0.80 19.93 -3.57
N LYS A 65 -1.04 20.96 -2.76
CA LYS A 65 -1.29 20.85 -1.32
C LYS A 65 -2.73 20.38 -1.14
N LEU A 66 -2.87 19.08 -0.90
CA LEU A 66 -4.14 18.46 -0.59
C LEU A 66 -4.69 18.96 0.75
N LYS A 67 -6.02 18.96 0.85
CA LYS A 67 -6.81 19.15 2.06
C LYS A 67 -7.47 17.83 2.44
N LYS A 68 -7.97 17.72 3.69
CA LYS A 68 -8.77 16.57 4.14
C LYS A 68 -10.00 16.28 3.26
N THR A 69 -10.58 17.32 2.65
CA THR A 69 -11.74 17.22 1.75
C THR A 69 -11.44 16.49 0.44
N ASP A 70 -10.17 16.47 0.04
CA ASP A 70 -9.75 15.89 -1.24
C ASP A 70 -9.49 14.39 -1.10
N LEU A 71 -9.48 13.88 0.14
CA LEU A 71 -9.22 12.48 0.46
C LEU A 71 -10.43 11.58 0.20
N SER A 72 -10.14 10.35 -0.20
CA SER A 72 -11.10 9.28 -0.44
C SER A 72 -10.79 8.07 0.43
N ALA A 73 -11.81 7.28 0.78
CA ALA A 73 -11.61 6.03 1.50
C ALA A 73 -10.66 5.11 0.72
N GLY A 74 -9.65 4.60 1.42
CA GLY A 74 -8.54 3.84 0.86
C GLY A 74 -7.25 4.64 0.64
N ASP A 75 -7.29 5.98 0.56
CA ASP A 75 -6.07 6.79 0.34
C ASP A 75 -4.97 6.42 1.36
N ILE A 76 -3.80 6.04 0.86
CA ILE A 76 -2.64 5.67 1.69
C ILE A 76 -1.87 6.95 2.00
N LEU A 77 -1.83 7.30 3.29
CA LEU A 77 -1.13 8.46 3.83
C LEU A 77 0.18 8.00 4.46
N ILE A 78 1.31 8.44 3.92
CA ILE A 78 2.65 8.07 4.41
C ILE A 78 3.34 9.29 5.04
N LEU A 79 3.53 9.24 6.36
CA LEU A 79 4.10 10.31 7.17
C LEU A 79 5.59 10.49 6.88
N ILE A 80 5.96 11.74 6.57
CA ILE A 80 7.34 12.21 6.47
C ILE A 80 7.82 12.65 7.85
N ASP A 81 9.00 12.18 8.27
CA ASP A 81 9.67 12.61 9.50
C ASP A 81 10.05 14.09 9.41
N GLN A 82 9.38 14.92 10.21
CA GLN A 82 9.71 16.34 10.40
C GLN A 82 10.32 16.53 11.81
N PRO A 83 11.25 17.49 12.02
CA PRO A 83 11.98 17.65 13.29
C PRO A 83 11.09 17.83 14.53
N ASP A 84 9.87 18.34 14.34
CA ASP A 84 8.83 18.61 15.33
C ASP A 84 7.85 17.44 15.58
N ASN A 85 8.08 16.28 14.93
CA ASN A 85 7.20 15.11 14.97
C ASN A 85 7.94 13.74 15.10
N THR A 86 9.22 13.75 15.49
CA THR A 86 10.05 12.53 15.57
C THR A 86 9.86 11.75 16.89
N ALA A 87 8.93 10.79 16.90
CA ALA A 87 8.79 9.81 17.99
C ALA A 87 10.03 8.88 18.12
N LEU A 88 10.21 8.23 19.28
CA LEU A 88 11.34 7.31 19.52
C LEU A 88 11.38 6.15 18.49
N THR A 89 10.20 5.64 18.11
CA THR A 89 10.03 4.63 17.06
C THR A 89 10.45 5.13 15.68
N HIS A 90 10.14 6.39 15.34
CA HIS A 90 10.56 7.03 14.09
C HIS A 90 12.10 7.08 14.00
N LYS A 91 12.80 7.34 15.11
CA LYS A 91 14.29 7.32 15.16
C LYS A 91 14.86 5.93 14.83
N ILE A 92 14.26 4.85 15.36
CA ILE A 92 14.70 3.48 15.08
C ILE A 92 14.50 3.12 13.61
N ILE A 93 13.32 3.44 13.05
CA ILE A 93 13.01 3.21 11.63
C ILE A 93 14.01 3.97 10.74
N LYS A 94 14.27 5.24 11.05
CA LYS A 94 15.23 6.11 10.35
C LYS A 94 16.66 5.57 10.39
N ILE A 95 17.13 5.07 11.53
CA ILE A 95 18.46 4.46 11.66
C ILE A 95 18.54 3.19 10.81
N GLY A 96 17.57 2.27 10.95
CA GLY A 96 17.53 1.04 10.16
C GLY A 96 17.50 1.29 8.64
N GLN A 97 16.66 2.22 8.19
CA GLN A 97 16.52 2.55 6.76
C GLN A 97 17.75 3.27 6.16
N ARG A 98 18.60 3.90 6.99
CA ARG A 98 19.79 4.65 6.54
C ARG A 98 21.06 3.83 6.47
N LEU A 99 21.12 2.65 7.10
CA LEU A 99 22.30 1.79 7.09
C LEU A 99 22.50 1.18 5.69
N PRO A 100 23.57 1.56 4.93
CA PRO A 100 23.71 1.14 3.54
C PRO A 100 23.88 -0.39 3.42
N SER A 101 24.62 -1.00 4.35
CA SER A 101 24.83 -2.45 4.43
C SER A 101 23.54 -3.27 4.56
N LEU A 102 22.49 -2.69 5.14
CA LEU A 102 21.16 -3.29 5.25
C LEU A 102 20.30 -3.04 4.00
N SER A 103 20.56 -1.94 3.28
CA SER A 103 19.88 -1.59 2.03
C SER A 103 20.48 -2.27 0.80
N LEU A 104 21.71 -2.82 0.85
CA LEU A 104 22.40 -3.43 -0.29
C LEU A 104 21.61 -4.58 -0.96
N LEU A 105 20.72 -5.25 -0.23
CA LEU A 105 19.88 -6.33 -0.76
C LEU A 105 18.72 -5.84 -1.66
N ARG A 106 18.54 -4.52 -1.85
CA ARG A 106 17.42 -3.94 -2.61
C ARG A 106 17.81 -2.68 -3.35
N ASP A 107 17.42 -2.59 -4.62
CA ASP A 107 17.33 -1.29 -5.33
C ASP A 107 16.11 -0.47 -4.87
N ASN A 108 16.04 -0.21 -3.55
CA ASN A 108 14.92 0.48 -2.93
C ASN A 108 15.07 2.00 -3.11
N LYS A 109 14.52 2.52 -4.20
CA LYS A 109 14.38 3.97 -4.49
C LYS A 109 13.27 4.68 -3.69
N GLY A 110 12.78 4.07 -2.62
CA GLY A 110 11.81 4.67 -1.72
C GLY A 110 12.44 5.73 -0.82
N ASP A 111 11.65 6.73 -0.42
CA ASP A 111 12.12 7.86 0.40
C ASP A 111 12.45 7.44 1.85
N PRO A 112 13.70 7.66 2.34
CA PRO A 112 14.15 7.29 3.68
C PRO A 112 13.75 8.28 4.79
N ALA A 113 12.96 9.31 4.48
CA ALA A 113 12.29 10.15 5.49
C ALA A 113 10.93 9.57 5.94
N LEU A 114 10.44 8.50 5.31
CA LEU A 114 9.10 7.95 5.58
C LEU A 114 9.10 7.00 6.78
N VAL A 115 8.31 7.35 7.80
CA VAL A 115 8.36 6.71 9.12
C VAL A 115 7.08 6.00 9.55
N HIS A 116 5.93 6.34 8.98
CA HIS A 116 4.65 5.71 9.32
C HIS A 116 3.69 5.70 8.14
N ALA A 117 2.80 4.70 8.10
CA ALA A 117 1.78 4.56 7.06
C ALA A 117 0.41 4.34 7.70
N VAL A 118 -0.58 5.10 7.26
CA VAL A 118 -1.98 4.99 7.66
C VAL A 118 -2.86 4.97 6.41
N MET A 119 -4.11 4.53 6.55
CA MET A 119 -5.09 4.57 5.47
C MET A 119 -6.26 5.44 5.88
N TRP A 120 -6.68 6.35 5.01
CA TRP A 120 -7.89 7.13 5.20
C TRP A 120 -9.11 6.21 5.10
N SER A 121 -9.89 6.12 6.17
CA SER A 121 -11.04 5.22 6.26
C SER A 121 -12.38 5.91 6.05
N LYS A 122 -12.46 7.21 6.33
CA LYS A 122 -13.71 7.96 6.31
C LYS A 122 -14.24 8.15 4.89
N THR A 123 -15.49 7.76 4.68
CA THR A 123 -16.27 8.04 3.49
C THR A 123 -16.87 9.44 3.54
N GLN A 124 -17.18 10.02 2.37
CA GLN A 124 -17.89 11.32 2.31
C GLN A 124 -19.37 11.25 2.73
N LYS A 125 -19.95 10.04 2.82
CA LYS A 125 -21.39 9.82 3.03
C LYS A 125 -21.78 9.64 4.48
N ASN A 126 -20.85 9.16 5.33
CA ASN A 126 -21.12 8.87 6.73
C ASN A 126 -20.64 10.02 7.63
N PRO A 127 -21.34 10.30 8.75
CA PRO A 127 -20.89 11.29 9.72
C PRO A 127 -19.51 10.87 10.25
N GLY A 128 -18.56 11.81 10.21
CA GLY A 128 -17.24 11.58 10.79
C GLY A 128 -17.29 11.62 12.30
N LYS A 129 -16.53 10.73 12.94
CA LYS A 129 -16.31 10.75 14.38
C LYS A 129 -15.56 12.03 14.77
N VAL A 130 -16.13 12.82 15.68
CA VAL A 130 -15.57 14.11 16.13
C VAL A 130 -14.94 14.06 17.52
N GLU A 131 -15.12 12.95 18.25
CA GLU A 131 -14.58 12.77 19.61
C GLU A 131 -14.23 11.28 19.87
N ALA A 132 -13.34 11.01 20.83
CA ALA A 132 -12.78 9.67 21.03
C ALA A 132 -13.81 8.54 21.31
N LYS A 133 -14.94 8.86 21.97
CA LYS A 133 -16.03 7.92 22.27
C LYS A 133 -17.31 8.16 21.46
N GLY A 134 -17.27 9.10 20.51
CA GLY A 134 -18.42 9.49 19.70
C GLY A 134 -18.76 8.45 18.64
N GLN A 135 -19.96 8.57 18.10
CA GLN A 135 -20.43 7.81 16.94
C GLN A 135 -19.86 8.40 15.63
N GLY A 136 -19.87 7.61 14.56
CA GLY A 136 -19.39 7.99 13.23
C GLY A 136 -18.09 7.30 12.82
N GLU A 137 -17.68 7.52 11.56
CA GLU A 137 -16.46 6.93 10.98
C GLU A 137 -15.21 7.68 11.43
N SER A 138 -14.20 6.92 11.88
CA SER A 138 -12.85 7.44 12.11
C SER A 138 -12.22 7.93 10.81
N GLU A 139 -11.44 9.02 10.87
CA GLU A 139 -10.71 9.56 9.71
C GLU A 139 -9.73 8.55 9.11
N ILE A 140 -8.97 7.87 9.97
CA ILE A 140 -7.97 6.88 9.58
C ILE A 140 -8.12 5.55 10.31
N VAL A 141 -7.52 4.53 9.70
CA VAL A 141 -7.15 3.26 10.33
C VAL A 141 -5.63 3.08 10.24
N GLU A 142 -5.03 2.64 11.33
CA GLU A 142 -3.58 2.49 11.46
C GLU A 142 -3.20 1.31 12.37
N MET A 143 -1.96 0.88 12.26
CA MET A 143 -1.32 -0.03 13.22
C MET A 143 -0.30 0.78 14.01
N ARG A 144 -0.72 1.26 15.19
CA ARG A 144 0.03 2.25 15.97
C ARG A 144 1.08 1.56 16.84
N GLY A 145 2.28 2.14 16.87
CA GLY A 145 3.34 1.77 17.80
C GLY A 145 3.55 2.88 18.82
N GLY A 146 3.73 2.54 20.11
CA GLY A 146 3.92 3.52 21.18
C GLY A 146 3.22 3.07 22.45
N ALA A 147 2.41 3.96 23.05
CA ALA A 147 1.56 3.64 24.20
C ALA A 147 0.36 2.75 23.82
N GLN A 148 -0.14 2.89 22.59
CA GLN A 148 -1.04 1.94 21.95
C GLN A 148 -0.18 1.01 21.07
N LEU A 149 -0.34 -0.30 21.26
CA LEU A 149 0.45 -1.35 20.59
C LEU A 149 -0.49 -2.31 19.85
N SER A 150 -1.40 -1.76 19.04
CA SER A 150 -2.39 -2.52 18.31
C SER A 150 -2.97 -1.77 17.10
N SER A 151 -3.86 -2.45 16.35
CA SER A 151 -4.73 -1.80 15.38
C SER A 151 -5.60 -0.73 16.05
N SER A 152 -5.87 0.35 15.32
CA SER A 152 -6.63 1.47 15.84
C SER A 152 -7.24 2.31 14.72
N SER A 153 -8.48 2.73 14.91
CA SER A 153 -9.10 3.79 14.13
C SER A 153 -9.14 5.09 14.95
N GLY A 154 -9.01 6.24 14.27
CA GLY A 154 -8.97 7.53 14.96
C GLY A 154 -8.89 8.74 14.03
N PRO A 155 -8.53 9.92 14.57
CA PRO A 155 -8.29 11.13 13.79
C PRO A 155 -6.89 11.06 13.15
N VAL A 156 -6.71 11.71 11.99
CA VAL A 156 -5.36 11.81 11.42
C VAL A 156 -4.50 12.72 12.29
N GLN A 157 -3.27 12.29 12.56
CA GLN A 157 -2.34 13.03 13.40
C GLN A 157 -1.74 14.23 12.64
N LYS A 158 -1.24 15.24 13.35
CA LYS A 158 -0.49 16.35 12.73
C LYS A 158 0.74 15.82 11.99
N GLY A 159 1.11 16.44 10.87
CA GLY A 159 2.28 16.05 10.09
C GLY A 159 2.15 16.35 8.60
N LEU A 160 3.23 16.08 7.86
CA LEU A 160 3.27 16.14 6.40
C LEU A 160 3.26 14.72 5.83
N TYR A 161 2.31 14.45 4.93
CA TYR A 161 2.06 13.13 4.37
C TYR A 161 2.22 13.15 2.84
N LYS A 162 2.80 12.09 2.28
CA LYS A 162 2.60 11.72 0.87
C LYS A 162 1.30 10.95 0.76
N VAL A 163 0.47 11.27 -0.23
CA VAL A 163 -0.82 10.60 -0.43
C VAL A 163 -0.79 9.79 -1.73
N TYR A 164 -1.19 8.52 -1.65
CA TYR A 164 -1.38 7.63 -2.79
C TYR A 164 -2.83 7.15 -2.83
N SER A 165 -3.54 7.43 -3.92
CA SER A 165 -4.92 6.98 -4.15
C SER A 165 -4.89 5.63 -4.87
N PRO A 166 -5.73 4.65 -4.51
CA PRO A 166 -6.02 3.54 -5.40
C PRO A 166 -6.72 4.06 -6.66
N LYS A 167 -6.45 3.46 -7.83
CA LYS A 167 -7.17 3.79 -9.07
C LYS A 167 -8.56 3.15 -9.12
N ASP A 168 -8.66 1.92 -8.59
CA ASP A 168 -9.93 1.27 -8.34
C ASP A 168 -10.51 1.77 -7.00
N LYS A 169 -11.55 2.62 -7.09
CA LYS A 169 -12.24 3.14 -5.91
C LYS A 169 -12.91 2.02 -5.09
N ASN A 170 -13.43 0.98 -5.74
CA ASN A 170 -14.05 -0.14 -5.03
C ASN A 170 -13.01 -0.86 -4.18
N LEU A 171 -11.83 -1.17 -4.73
CA LEU A 171 -10.72 -1.72 -3.95
C LEU A 171 -10.37 -0.85 -2.72
N GLY A 172 -10.32 0.48 -2.89
CA GLY A 172 -10.08 1.43 -1.80
C GLY A 172 -11.16 1.43 -0.71
N ASP A 173 -12.42 1.48 -1.12
CA ASP A 173 -13.58 1.44 -0.21
C ASP A 173 -13.62 0.12 0.59
N TRP A 174 -13.32 -1.02 -0.04
CA TRP A 174 -13.25 -2.32 0.64
C TRP A 174 -12.05 -2.37 1.61
N ALA A 175 -10.87 -1.89 1.21
CA ALA A 175 -9.69 -1.86 2.08
C ALA A 175 -9.94 -0.99 3.33
N ALA A 176 -10.56 0.18 3.15
CA ALA A 176 -10.96 1.06 4.25
C ALA A 176 -11.93 0.38 5.23
N GLN A 177 -12.97 -0.31 4.75
CA GLN A 177 -13.92 -1.03 5.60
C GLN A 177 -13.26 -2.19 6.36
N ILE A 178 -12.44 -2.99 5.69
CA ILE A 178 -11.66 -4.09 6.29
C ILE A 178 -10.76 -3.54 7.41
N GLY A 179 -10.04 -2.45 7.13
CA GLY A 179 -9.19 -1.80 8.12
C GLY A 179 -9.95 -1.22 9.32
N GLN A 180 -11.20 -0.77 9.14
CA GLN A 180 -12.07 -0.34 10.24
C GLN A 180 -12.46 -1.53 11.11
N VAL A 181 -12.99 -2.60 10.51
CA VAL A 181 -13.38 -3.85 11.20
C VAL A 181 -12.22 -4.44 12.00
N TRP A 182 -11.03 -4.53 11.41
CA TRP A 182 -9.81 -5.02 12.09
C TRP A 182 -9.27 -4.10 13.19
N SER A 183 -9.78 -2.87 13.29
CA SER A 183 -9.38 -1.87 14.29
C SER A 183 -10.38 -1.66 15.42
N GLU A 184 -11.60 -2.20 15.30
CA GLU A 184 -12.70 -2.01 16.24
C GLU A 184 -12.36 -2.60 17.62
N ASP A 185 -12.11 -3.91 17.66
CA ASP A 185 -11.75 -4.64 18.90
C ASP A 185 -10.26 -4.51 19.27
N LYS A 186 -9.46 -3.82 18.44
CA LYS A 186 -8.01 -3.55 18.65
C LYS A 186 -7.17 -4.80 18.94
N THR A 187 -7.55 -5.95 18.38
CA THR A 187 -7.01 -7.27 18.73
C THR A 187 -5.68 -7.61 18.06
N ILE A 188 -5.35 -6.99 16.92
CA ILE A 188 -4.08 -7.24 16.22
C ILE A 188 -2.96 -6.51 16.98
N PRO A 189 -1.95 -7.20 17.55
CA PRO A 189 -0.90 -6.54 18.32
C PRO A 189 0.18 -5.91 17.43
N TYR A 190 0.84 -4.87 17.92
CA TYR A 190 1.96 -4.25 17.21
C TYR A 190 3.24 -5.09 17.36
N SER A 191 3.81 -5.53 16.25
CA SER A 191 5.04 -6.32 16.22
C SER A 191 6.28 -5.46 15.91
N LYS A 192 6.96 -5.02 16.96
CA LYS A 192 8.26 -4.32 16.87
C LYS A 192 9.30 -5.15 16.11
N LEU A 193 9.32 -6.47 16.33
CA LEU A 193 10.25 -7.39 15.67
C LEU A 193 10.00 -7.48 14.16
N LYS A 194 8.74 -7.69 13.72
CA LYS A 194 8.42 -7.67 12.29
C LYS A 194 8.70 -6.31 11.67
N CYS A 195 8.39 -5.21 12.37
CA CYS A 195 8.70 -3.85 11.91
C CYS A 195 10.19 -3.66 11.60
N VAL A 196 11.08 -4.03 12.53
CA VAL A 196 12.55 -3.90 12.31
C VAL A 196 13.02 -4.84 11.20
N LEU A 197 12.55 -6.09 11.19
CA LEU A 197 12.92 -7.06 10.15
C LEU A 197 12.43 -6.66 8.75
N SER A 198 11.30 -5.95 8.62
CA SER A 198 10.77 -5.48 7.32
C SER A 198 11.66 -4.45 6.61
N VAL A 199 12.64 -3.87 7.31
CA VAL A 199 13.64 -2.97 6.72
C VAL A 199 14.69 -3.76 5.94
N VAL A 200 15.00 -4.99 6.38
CA VAL A 200 16.07 -5.84 5.83
C VAL A 200 15.56 -7.00 4.97
N ARG A 201 14.31 -7.43 5.16
CA ARG A 201 13.71 -8.53 4.39
C ARG A 201 13.39 -8.12 2.95
N ASN A 202 13.41 -9.10 2.06
CA ASN A 202 12.98 -8.96 0.68
C ASN A 202 11.45 -9.13 0.59
N SER A 203 10.74 -8.20 -0.05
CA SER A 203 9.28 -8.21 -0.18
C SER A 203 8.74 -9.01 -1.37
N ASN A 204 9.54 -9.84 -2.03
CA ASN A 204 9.07 -10.63 -3.17
C ASN A 204 7.93 -11.56 -2.77
N PHE A 205 6.83 -11.54 -3.54
CA PHE A 205 5.61 -12.32 -3.29
C PHE A 205 5.79 -13.81 -3.60
N LYS A 206 6.49 -14.51 -2.70
CA LYS A 206 6.71 -15.97 -2.72
C LYS A 206 5.49 -16.71 -2.14
N SER A 207 5.53 -18.05 -2.11
CA SER A 207 4.46 -18.91 -1.55
C SER A 207 3.94 -18.43 -0.20
N GLY A 208 4.82 -18.25 0.80
CA GLY A 208 4.40 -17.79 2.14
C GLY A 208 3.70 -16.42 2.15
N ALA A 209 4.04 -15.52 1.23
CA ALA A 209 3.37 -14.22 1.08
C ALA A 209 1.99 -14.36 0.40
N LYS A 210 1.88 -15.27 -0.57
CA LYS A 210 0.59 -15.66 -1.15
C LYS A 210 -0.32 -16.28 -0.10
N ASP A 211 0.18 -17.24 0.68
CA ASP A 211 -0.59 -17.92 1.73
C ASP A 211 -1.01 -16.95 2.85
N ALA A 212 -0.19 -15.96 3.16
CA ALA A 212 -0.55 -14.86 4.06
C ALA A 212 -1.68 -13.99 3.46
N SER A 213 -1.56 -13.59 2.19
CA SER A 213 -2.60 -12.84 1.47
C SER A 213 -3.93 -13.60 1.36
N ASP A 214 -3.90 -14.91 1.11
CA ASP A 214 -5.09 -15.76 1.09
C ASP A 214 -5.77 -15.81 2.47
N LYS A 215 -4.98 -15.90 3.56
CA LYS A 215 -5.49 -15.77 4.94
C LYS A 215 -6.08 -14.40 5.24
N TYR A 216 -5.49 -13.31 4.73
CA TYR A 216 -6.04 -11.95 4.90
C TYR A 216 -7.40 -11.84 4.20
N GLY A 217 -7.52 -12.35 2.97
CA GLY A 217 -8.79 -12.42 2.24
C GLY A 217 -9.88 -13.19 2.98
N ALA A 218 -9.56 -14.37 3.53
CA ALA A 218 -10.48 -15.15 4.34
C ALA A 218 -11.03 -14.35 5.54
N GLN A 219 -10.20 -13.55 6.21
CA GLN A 219 -10.52 -12.87 7.48
C GLN A 219 -10.90 -11.38 7.32
N ALA A 220 -11.16 -10.93 6.09
CA ALA A 220 -11.43 -9.53 5.75
C ALA A 220 -12.48 -8.82 6.64
N PHE A 221 -13.49 -9.55 7.12
CA PHE A 221 -14.60 -9.00 7.92
C PHE A 221 -14.72 -9.69 9.30
N GLU A 222 -13.63 -10.27 9.80
CA GLU A 222 -13.53 -10.73 11.18
C GLU A 222 -13.02 -9.58 12.06
N ASN A 223 -13.74 -9.21 13.12
CA ASN A 223 -13.25 -8.20 14.09
C ASN A 223 -11.97 -8.64 14.81
N THR A 224 -11.76 -9.95 14.90
CA THR A 224 -10.62 -10.60 15.58
C THR A 224 -9.78 -11.45 14.63
N PRO A 225 -9.18 -10.87 13.58
CA PRO A 225 -8.45 -11.63 12.57
C PRO A 225 -7.16 -12.18 13.18
N ARG A 226 -6.79 -13.40 12.81
CA ARG A 226 -5.65 -14.17 13.37
C ARG A 226 -4.31 -13.72 12.77
N ILE A 227 -4.09 -12.41 12.69
CA ILE A 227 -2.84 -11.79 12.24
C ILE A 227 -1.88 -11.79 13.44
N GLN A 228 -0.83 -12.62 13.37
CA GLN A 228 0.17 -12.78 14.43
C GLN A 228 1.13 -11.59 14.51
N GLY A 229 0.56 -10.44 14.89
CA GLY A 229 1.21 -9.16 14.98
C GLY A 229 1.52 -8.51 13.63
N ALA A 230 1.34 -7.19 13.57
CA ALA A 230 1.58 -6.38 12.39
C ALA A 230 2.29 -5.06 12.74
N PHE A 231 2.64 -4.28 11.72
CA PHE A 231 3.15 -2.91 11.83
C PHE A 231 2.49 -2.07 10.74
N CYS A 232 2.70 -0.76 10.74
CA CYS A 232 1.95 0.22 9.93
C CYS A 232 1.77 -0.14 8.45
N SER A 233 2.86 -0.35 7.70
CA SER A 233 2.81 -0.70 6.27
C SER A 233 2.31 -2.12 6.01
N HIS A 234 2.60 -3.07 6.91
CA HIS A 234 2.03 -4.44 6.86
C HIS A 234 0.50 -4.40 6.98
N PHE A 235 -0.05 -3.68 7.96
CA PHE A 235 -1.49 -3.57 8.18
C PHE A 235 -2.21 -2.97 6.96
N VAL A 236 -1.70 -1.88 6.40
CA VAL A 236 -2.27 -1.25 5.19
C VAL A 236 -2.24 -2.22 4.01
N LEU A 237 -1.10 -2.87 3.72
CA LEU A 237 -1.01 -3.84 2.62
C LEU A 237 -1.87 -5.09 2.85
N ALA A 238 -1.99 -5.58 4.09
CA ALA A 238 -2.82 -6.73 4.42
C ALA A 238 -4.31 -6.44 4.19
N ALA A 239 -4.78 -5.23 4.55
CA ALA A 239 -6.16 -4.80 4.30
C ALA A 239 -6.44 -4.67 2.80
N TYR A 240 -5.49 -4.11 2.03
CA TYR A 240 -5.58 -4.03 0.57
C TYR A 240 -5.53 -5.41 -0.13
N GLN A 241 -4.70 -6.33 0.36
CA GLN A 241 -4.66 -7.71 -0.14
C GLN A 241 -5.95 -8.46 0.20
N ALA A 242 -6.53 -8.24 1.38
CA ALA A 242 -7.83 -8.78 1.74
C ALA A 242 -8.95 -8.22 0.85
N ALA A 243 -8.94 -6.90 0.59
CA ALA A 243 -9.88 -6.25 -0.32
C ALA A 243 -9.80 -6.85 -1.72
N ALA A 244 -8.59 -6.94 -2.30
CA ALA A 244 -8.38 -7.53 -3.63
C ALA A 244 -8.89 -8.98 -3.72
N LYS A 245 -8.67 -9.79 -2.68
CA LYS A 245 -9.19 -11.16 -2.59
C LYS A 245 -10.72 -11.22 -2.52
N ARG A 246 -11.37 -10.23 -1.90
CA ARG A 246 -12.83 -10.14 -1.76
C ARG A 246 -13.52 -9.57 -3.00
N THR A 247 -12.87 -8.66 -3.72
CA THR A 247 -13.38 -8.05 -4.97
C THR A 247 -13.03 -8.85 -6.22
N GLY A 248 -12.14 -9.84 -6.11
CA GLY A 248 -11.59 -10.57 -7.27
C GLY A 248 -10.51 -9.81 -8.03
N THR A 249 -10.04 -8.67 -7.51
CA THR A 249 -8.98 -7.85 -8.13
C THR A 249 -7.65 -8.62 -8.15
N PRO A 250 -6.98 -8.75 -9.30
CA PRO A 250 -5.68 -9.42 -9.38
C PRO A 250 -4.61 -8.74 -8.52
N LEU A 251 -3.80 -9.52 -7.82
CA LEU A 251 -2.64 -9.00 -7.10
C LEU A 251 -1.51 -8.68 -8.09
N THR A 252 -1.39 -7.39 -8.41
CA THR A 252 -0.35 -6.80 -9.26
C THR A 252 0.41 -5.70 -8.48
N GLY A 253 1.45 -5.13 -9.10
CA GLY A 253 2.11 -3.92 -8.57
C GLY A 253 2.48 -3.98 -7.09
N ALA A 254 2.05 -2.98 -6.32
CA ALA A 254 2.28 -2.87 -4.88
C ALA A 254 1.53 -3.94 -4.06
N LEU A 255 0.39 -4.44 -4.57
CA LEU A 255 -0.39 -5.49 -3.92
C LEU A 255 0.29 -6.86 -4.01
N LYS A 256 1.12 -7.08 -5.04
CA LYS A 256 1.92 -8.30 -5.23
C LYS A 256 3.25 -8.24 -4.48
N THR A 257 3.19 -7.93 -3.19
CA THR A 257 4.35 -7.82 -2.30
C THR A 257 4.10 -8.53 -0.96
N ASP A 258 5.16 -9.05 -0.33
CA ASP A 258 5.06 -9.62 1.01
C ASP A 258 4.83 -8.50 2.03
N ALA A 259 3.59 -8.40 2.53
CA ALA A 259 3.17 -7.37 3.47
C ALA A 259 3.96 -7.46 4.79
N GLU A 260 4.31 -8.66 5.26
CA GLU A 260 5.10 -8.85 6.51
C GLU A 260 6.57 -8.41 6.35
N ALA A 261 7.06 -8.36 5.11
CA ALA A 261 8.41 -7.96 4.75
C ALA A 261 8.48 -6.56 4.10
N THR A 262 7.41 -5.77 4.13
CA THR A 262 7.33 -4.46 3.46
C THR A 262 7.29 -3.30 4.45
N SER A 263 8.47 -2.71 4.72
CA SER A 263 8.61 -1.47 5.49
C SER A 263 8.00 -0.24 4.78
N VAL A 264 7.81 0.86 5.52
CA VAL A 264 7.16 2.09 4.99
C VAL A 264 7.87 2.68 3.77
N ARG A 265 9.21 2.82 3.81
CA ARG A 265 10.02 3.21 2.65
C ARG A 265 9.83 2.27 1.45
N THR A 266 9.67 0.98 1.72
CA THR A 266 9.46 -0.05 0.71
C THR A 266 8.05 0.03 0.10
N LEU A 267 7.03 0.32 0.89
CA LEU A 267 5.68 0.56 0.42
C LEU A 267 5.66 1.73 -0.59
N GLU A 268 6.27 2.87 -0.26
CA GLU A 268 6.38 4.01 -1.19
C GLU A 268 7.15 3.67 -2.48
N HIS A 269 8.22 2.87 -2.37
CA HIS A 269 8.94 2.38 -3.55
C HIS A 269 8.06 1.59 -4.52
N PHE A 270 7.20 0.71 -4.00
CA PHE A 270 6.30 -0.07 -4.84
C PHE A 270 5.12 0.75 -5.36
N LEU A 271 4.52 1.61 -4.54
CA LEU A 271 3.45 2.53 -4.98
C LEU A 271 3.91 3.44 -6.13
N LYS A 272 5.15 3.94 -6.09
CA LYS A 272 5.75 4.73 -7.19
C LYS A 272 6.06 3.95 -8.46
N LYS A 273 6.12 2.62 -8.39
CA LYS A 273 6.32 1.72 -9.54
C LYS A 273 5.01 1.10 -10.04
N ASP A 274 3.90 1.32 -9.34
CA ASP A 274 2.62 0.70 -9.62
C ASP A 274 1.75 1.61 -10.50
N GLU A 275 2.12 1.72 -11.77
CA GLU A 275 1.45 2.56 -12.78
C GLU A 275 -0.04 2.21 -12.99
N GLN A 276 -0.51 1.05 -12.48
CA GLN A 276 -1.86 0.53 -12.69
C GLN A 276 -2.71 0.54 -11.41
N GLY A 277 -2.12 0.25 -10.24
CA GLY A 277 -2.84 0.12 -8.98
C GLY A 277 -3.07 1.43 -8.25
N PHE A 278 -2.10 2.35 -8.27
CA PHE A 278 -2.11 3.56 -7.43
C PHE A 278 -1.57 4.80 -8.16
N ASP A 279 -2.12 5.97 -7.84
CA ASP A 279 -1.63 7.27 -8.29
C ASP A 279 -1.09 8.09 -7.11
N PHE A 280 0.04 8.77 -7.31
CA PHE A 280 0.51 9.76 -6.36
C PHE A 280 -0.37 11.02 -6.46
N LYS A 281 -1.12 11.29 -5.39
CA LYS A 281 -2.16 12.33 -5.34
C LYS A 281 -1.60 13.71 -4.94
N GLY A 282 -0.45 13.75 -4.29
CA GLY A 282 0.17 14.98 -3.79
C GLY A 282 0.58 14.92 -2.33
N TYR A 283 0.69 16.09 -1.71
CA TYR A 283 1.12 16.25 -0.33
C TYR A 283 0.01 16.83 0.55
N LEU A 284 -0.28 16.15 1.66
CA LEU A 284 -1.24 16.60 2.67
C LEU A 284 -0.49 17.09 3.90
N LYS A 285 -0.72 18.33 4.31
CA LYS A 285 -0.27 18.85 5.61
C LYS A 285 -1.47 18.90 6.55
N ILE A 286 -1.32 18.29 7.73
CA ILE A 286 -2.27 18.39 8.84
C ILE A 286 -1.61 19.24 9.91
N GLU A 287 -2.18 20.40 10.21
CA GLU A 287 -1.72 21.27 11.29
C GLU A 287 -2.35 20.85 12.64
N PRO A 288 -1.81 21.29 13.79
CA PRO A 288 -2.33 20.90 15.12
C PRO A 288 -3.83 21.20 15.31
N GLU A 289 -4.33 22.27 14.72
CA GLU A 289 -5.73 22.72 14.73
C GLU A 289 -6.65 21.87 13.84
N ASP A 290 -6.12 21.15 12.85
CA ASP A 290 -6.91 20.26 11.98
C ASP A 290 -7.22 18.91 12.65
N VAL A 291 -6.56 18.59 13.77
CA VAL A 291 -6.70 17.30 14.48
C VAL A 291 -7.98 17.31 15.31
N LEU A 292 -8.98 16.51 14.90
CA LEU A 292 -10.33 16.55 15.46
C LEU A 292 -10.38 16.28 16.99
N TYR A 293 -9.59 15.31 17.46
CA TYR A 293 -9.48 14.96 18.88
C TYR A 293 -8.13 14.29 19.17
N LYS A 294 -7.76 14.14 20.45
CA LYS A 294 -6.48 13.56 20.90
C LYS A 294 -6.68 12.21 21.56
#